data_AF-A0A7S7Z3P8-F1
#
_entry.id   AF-A0A7S7Z3P8-F1
#
_cell.length_a   1.000
_cell.length_b   1.000
_cell.length_c   1.000
_cell.angle_alpha   90.00
_cell.angle_beta   90.00
_cell.angle_gamma   90.00
#
_symmetry.space_group_name_H-M   'P 1'
#
loop_
_entity.id
_entity.type
_entity.pdbx_description
1 polymer ?
#
loop_
_entity_poly.entity_id
_entity_poly.type
_entity_poly.pdbx_seq_one_letter_code
_entity_poly.pdbx_strand_id
1 'polypeptide(L)'
;MRPDGSLLTEPGYNRETRLLLVEPPPMLPEAREHTRSQMDVLLKHELIAPYRPQASFGGYDRYAKADLDTFLANLRRYARAVVRPPKRAANIPDAARQACCSAAEVVRLILDDRIEVMRLRSVRGYMALHVNVRQLLDAVRGPETGLSVRRLARLMRTSDRVVEALIKHKHLASYTAPNPMNRCPQVLVSPAEIAKFEASFVSLHSLAKQLKRSPGRMRAELEAAKMKPAFNPAQVRARFYRRAAITAAGLSTPTSRQLWLP
;
A
#
# COMPACT_ATOMS: atom_id res chain seq x y z
N MET A 1 -15.12 22.97 8.85
CA MET A 1 -14.73 23.69 7.62
C MET A 1 -15.98 24.25 6.99
N ARG A 2 -16.02 25.53 6.59
CA ARG A 2 -17.15 26.06 5.82
C ARG A 2 -17.15 25.47 4.39
N PRO A 3 -18.30 25.40 3.71
CA PRO A 3 -18.41 24.88 2.34
C PRO A 3 -17.60 25.66 1.29
N ASP A 4 -17.09 26.84 1.63
CA ASP A 4 -16.40 27.78 0.75
C ASP A 4 -14.87 27.61 0.72
N GLY A 5 -14.32 26.66 1.49
CA GLY A 5 -12.88 26.41 1.51
C GLY A 5 -12.03 27.51 2.17
N SER A 6 -12.65 28.48 2.85
CA SER A 6 -11.92 29.47 3.63
C SER A 6 -11.43 28.86 4.96
N LEU A 7 -10.19 29.18 5.35
CA LEU A 7 -9.72 29.06 6.74
C LEU A 7 -10.00 30.37 7.50
N LEU A 8 -11.24 30.86 7.38
CA LEU A 8 -11.83 32.02 8.07
C LEU A 8 -11.79 33.36 7.29
N THR A 9 -12.97 33.84 6.91
CA THR A 9 -13.40 35.19 7.30
C THR A 9 -14.22 35.03 8.60
N GLU A 10 -13.84 35.82 9.61
CA GLU A 10 -14.05 35.66 11.07
C GLU A 10 -15.44 35.11 11.48
N PRO A 11 -15.47 33.99 12.25
CA PRO A 11 -15.34 34.02 13.71
C PRO A 11 -14.25 33.04 14.24
N GLY A 12 -13.46 33.48 15.22
CA GLY A 12 -12.44 32.64 15.89
C GLY A 12 -11.00 33.20 15.87
N TYR A 13 -10.72 34.28 15.14
CA TYR A 13 -9.42 34.96 15.18
C TYR A 13 -9.42 36.03 16.28
N ASN A 14 -8.57 35.89 17.30
CA ASN A 14 -8.37 36.92 18.32
C ASN A 14 -7.20 37.83 17.91
N ARG A 15 -7.50 39.11 17.63
CA ARG A 15 -6.52 40.10 17.13
C ARG A 15 -5.46 40.50 18.15
N GLU A 16 -5.80 40.53 19.44
CA GLU A 16 -4.88 40.91 20.52
C GLU A 16 -3.81 39.83 20.74
N THR A 17 -4.22 38.56 20.68
CA THR A 17 -3.33 37.41 20.90
C THR A 17 -2.72 36.86 19.61
N ARG A 18 -3.20 37.31 18.44
CA ARG A 18 -2.84 36.78 17.10
C ARG A 18 -3.04 35.27 16.94
N LEU A 19 -3.94 34.67 17.72
CA LEU A 19 -4.24 33.23 17.70
C LEU A 19 -5.56 32.94 16.96
N LEU A 20 -5.63 31.76 16.34
CA LEU A 20 -6.84 31.22 15.73
C LEU A 20 -7.45 30.15 16.66
N LEU A 21 -8.71 30.35 17.03
CA LEU A 21 -9.57 29.34 17.66
C LEU A 21 -10.16 28.45 16.56
N VAL A 22 -9.88 27.16 16.61
CA VAL A 22 -10.54 26.19 15.75
C VAL A 22 -11.75 25.65 16.50
N GLU A 23 -12.89 26.33 16.38
CA GLU A 23 -14.16 25.76 16.86
C GLU A 23 -14.61 24.67 15.86
N PRO A 24 -14.82 23.42 16.31
CA PRO A 24 -15.59 22.48 15.51
C PRO A 24 -17.05 23.00 15.42
N PRO A 25 -17.72 22.89 14.26
CA PRO A 25 -19.14 23.24 14.18
C PRO A 25 -19.92 22.45 15.25
N PRO A 26 -20.98 23.02 15.85
CA PRO A 26 -21.79 22.30 16.83
C PRO A 26 -22.40 21.08 16.13
N MET A 27 -21.79 19.91 16.35
CA MET A 27 -22.28 18.63 15.83
C MET A 27 -22.77 17.79 16.98
N LEU A 28 -23.91 17.13 16.72
CA LEU A 28 -24.61 16.27 17.66
C LEU A 28 -23.67 15.18 18.23
N PRO A 29 -23.92 14.70 19.47
CA PRO A 29 -23.01 13.78 20.19
C PRO A 29 -22.64 12.52 19.41
N GLU A 30 -23.52 12.06 18.52
CA GLU A 30 -23.37 10.86 17.69
C GLU A 30 -22.33 11.00 16.56
N ALA A 31 -21.93 12.23 16.21
CA ALA A 31 -20.94 12.50 15.15
C ALA A 31 -19.48 12.46 15.64
N ARG A 32 -19.25 12.29 16.94
CA ARG A 32 -17.90 12.35 17.56
C ARG A 32 -16.97 11.22 17.12
N GLU A 33 -17.48 10.09 16.63
CA GLU A 33 -16.64 8.93 16.35
C GLU A 33 -15.99 8.92 14.95
N HIS A 34 -16.46 9.71 13.98
CA HIS A 34 -16.13 9.43 12.56
C HIS A 34 -15.64 10.59 11.69
N THR A 35 -15.38 11.79 12.22
CA THR A 35 -14.71 12.84 11.42
C THR A 35 -13.53 13.42 12.18
N ARG A 36 -12.35 12.78 12.07
CA ARG A 36 -11.10 13.41 12.50
C ARG A 36 -10.98 14.76 11.81
N SER A 37 -10.84 15.84 12.57
CA SER A 37 -10.59 17.13 11.96
C SER A 37 -9.30 17.01 11.13
N GLN A 38 -9.21 17.65 9.96
CA GLN A 38 -7.96 17.59 9.17
C GLN A 38 -6.76 18.07 9.99
N MET A 39 -6.97 18.96 10.95
CA MET A 39 -5.97 19.40 11.92
C MET A 39 -5.52 18.26 12.82
N ASP A 40 -6.42 17.41 13.32
CA ASP A 40 -6.07 16.25 14.17
C ASP A 40 -5.18 15.26 13.42
N VAL A 41 -5.45 15.07 12.12
CA VAL A 41 -4.62 14.20 11.27
C VAL A 41 -3.23 14.79 11.09
N LEU A 42 -3.11 16.09 10.83
CA LEU A 42 -1.81 16.77 10.68
C LEU A 42 -1.03 16.78 12.01
N LEU A 43 -1.72 17.02 13.13
CA LEU A 43 -1.16 17.02 14.48
C LEU A 43 -0.62 15.65 14.87
N LYS A 44 -1.43 14.60 14.71
CA LYS A 44 -1.03 13.21 15.00
C LYS A 44 0.21 12.78 14.22
N HIS A 45 0.44 13.38 13.06
CA HIS A 45 1.56 13.09 12.18
C HIS A 45 2.69 14.14 12.27
N GLU A 46 2.65 15.02 13.28
CA GLU A 46 3.67 16.03 13.60
C GLU A 46 3.97 17.01 12.45
N LEU A 47 2.99 17.22 11.57
CA LEU A 47 3.10 18.17 10.45
C LEU A 47 2.79 19.61 10.87
N ILE A 48 2.06 19.77 11.98
CA ILE A 48 1.78 21.02 12.66
C ILE A 48 1.91 20.80 14.16
N ALA A 49 2.36 21.81 14.89
CA ALA A 49 2.48 21.77 16.35
C ALA A 49 1.52 22.80 16.99
N PRO A 50 0.88 22.48 18.13
CA PRO A 50 0.06 23.43 18.85
C PRO A 50 0.96 24.40 19.63
N TYR A 51 0.61 25.68 19.61
CA TYR A 51 1.31 26.74 20.36
C TYR A 51 1.15 26.56 21.88
N ARG A 52 0.00 26.02 22.32
CA ARG A 52 -0.19 25.46 23.66
C ARG A 52 -0.84 24.08 23.53
N PRO A 53 -0.15 22.99 23.91
CA PRO A 53 -0.77 21.68 24.02
C PRO A 53 -1.86 21.70 25.09
N GLN A 54 -2.93 20.94 24.89
CA GLN A 54 -4.05 20.86 25.82
C GLN A 54 -3.58 20.44 27.22
N ALA A 55 -3.69 21.35 28.20
CA ALA A 55 -3.62 21.00 29.61
C ALA A 55 -5.03 20.57 30.07
N SER A 56 -5.26 19.27 30.15
CA SER A 56 -6.23 18.47 30.95
C SER A 56 -7.67 18.98 31.23
N PHE A 57 -8.15 20.11 30.70
CA PHE A 57 -9.43 20.71 31.05
C PHE A 57 -10.22 21.20 29.82
N GLY A 58 -10.53 20.30 28.89
CA GLY A 58 -11.61 20.50 27.90
C GLY A 58 -11.47 21.68 26.92
N GLY A 59 -10.30 22.30 26.80
CA GLY A 59 -10.04 23.43 25.90
C GLY A 59 -9.55 23.01 24.50
N TYR A 60 -9.71 23.91 23.52
CA TYR A 60 -9.30 23.70 22.12
C TYR A 60 -7.79 23.90 21.91
N ASP A 61 -7.18 23.09 21.03
CA ASP A 61 -5.82 23.33 20.57
C ASP A 61 -5.71 24.68 19.86
N ARG A 62 -4.71 25.47 20.26
CA ARG A 62 -4.45 26.79 19.67
C ARG A 62 -3.21 26.72 18.81
N TYR A 63 -3.32 27.25 17.60
CA TYR A 63 -2.23 27.29 16.65
C TYR A 63 -1.84 28.74 16.42
N ALA A 64 -0.53 29.01 16.40
CA ALA A 64 -0.06 30.32 15.98
C ALA A 64 -0.36 30.46 14.49
N LYS A 65 -0.99 31.58 14.11
CA LYS A 65 -1.29 31.87 12.71
C LYS A 65 -0.02 31.82 11.84
N ALA A 66 1.11 32.31 12.38
CA ALA A 66 2.40 32.30 11.70
C ALA A 66 2.89 30.88 11.34
N ASP A 67 2.65 29.90 12.20
CA ASP A 67 3.05 28.51 11.97
C ASP A 67 2.21 27.88 10.86
N LEU A 68 0.90 28.13 10.86
CA LEU A 68 0.00 27.66 9.79
C LEU A 68 0.29 28.35 8.45
N ASP A 69 0.60 29.64 8.47
CA ASP A 69 1.01 30.39 7.28
C ASP A 69 2.34 29.86 6.74
N THR A 70 3.30 29.52 7.61
CA THR A 70 4.58 28.90 7.25
C THR A 70 4.38 27.51 6.64
N PHE A 71 3.56 26.67 7.27
CA PHE A 71 3.19 25.36 6.74
C PHE A 71 2.56 25.45 5.35
N LEU A 72 1.59 26.36 5.16
CA LEU A 72 0.98 26.59 3.86
C LEU A 72 1.96 27.17 2.84
N ALA A 73 2.90 28.02 3.26
CA ALA A 73 3.94 28.55 2.40
C ALA A 73 4.88 27.44 1.91
N ASN A 74 5.27 26.51 2.79
CA ASN A 74 6.10 25.35 2.43
C ASN A 74 5.41 24.47 1.38
N LEU A 75 4.12 24.18 1.55
CA LEU A 75 3.36 23.43 0.54
C LEU A 75 3.19 24.18 -0.77
N ARG A 76 2.99 25.51 -0.71
CA ARG A 76 2.83 26.35 -1.90
C ARG A 76 4.11 26.50 -2.70
N ARG A 77 5.29 26.33 -2.08
CA ARG A 77 6.58 26.40 -2.76
C ARG A 77 6.67 25.40 -3.93
N TYR A 78 6.09 24.23 -3.76
CA TYR A 78 6.02 23.18 -4.78
C TYR A 78 4.82 23.32 -5.72
N ALA A 79 3.89 24.24 -5.43
CA ALA A 79 2.60 24.28 -6.09
C ALA A 79 2.56 25.17 -7.34
N ARG A 80 2.27 24.54 -8.49
CA ARG A 80 2.00 25.26 -9.74
C ARG A 80 0.64 25.94 -9.69
N ALA A 81 0.59 27.25 -9.91
CA ALA A 81 -0.68 27.99 -9.92
C ALA A 81 -1.51 27.68 -11.18
N VAL A 82 -2.77 27.29 -11.00
CA VAL A 82 -3.72 26.95 -12.07
C VAL A 82 -5.04 27.70 -11.91
N VAL A 83 -5.71 28.01 -13.03
CA VAL A 83 -7.02 28.68 -13.04
C VAL A 83 -8.16 27.69 -12.84
N ARG A 84 -8.01 26.46 -13.38
CA ARG A 84 -8.96 25.35 -13.22
C ARG A 84 -8.21 24.06 -12.92
N PRO A 85 -8.77 23.17 -12.08
CA PRO A 85 -8.15 21.88 -11.84
C PRO A 85 -8.20 21.02 -13.12
N PRO A 86 -7.10 20.37 -13.52
CA PRO A 86 -7.12 19.43 -14.63
C PRO A 86 -7.96 18.19 -14.29
N LYS A 87 -8.28 17.37 -15.31
CA LYS A 87 -9.01 16.11 -15.10
C LYS A 87 -8.27 15.24 -14.07
N ARG A 88 -9.02 14.64 -13.14
CA ARG A 88 -8.50 13.78 -12.05
C ARG A 88 -7.63 14.49 -11.00
N ALA A 89 -7.68 15.83 -10.94
CA ALA A 89 -7.16 16.56 -9.78
C ALA A 89 -8.22 16.66 -8.69
N ALA A 90 -7.81 16.46 -7.44
CA ALA A 90 -8.66 16.60 -6.27
C ALA A 90 -7.89 17.33 -5.16
N ASN A 91 -8.61 18.01 -4.26
CA ASN A 91 -7.98 18.61 -3.08
C ASN A 91 -7.36 17.51 -2.19
N ILE A 92 -6.48 17.90 -1.26
CA ILE A 92 -5.73 16.92 -0.46
C ILE A 92 -6.65 15.92 0.29
N PRO A 93 -7.72 16.32 1.02
CA PRO A 93 -8.63 15.36 1.66
C PRO A 93 -9.33 14.42 0.69
N ASP A 94 -9.85 14.94 -0.42
CA ASP A 94 -10.59 14.13 -1.40
C ASP A 94 -9.65 13.17 -2.15
N ALA A 95 -8.45 13.62 -2.49
CA ALA A 95 -7.41 12.79 -3.07
C ALA A 95 -6.99 11.68 -2.08
N ALA A 96 -6.85 12.02 -0.80
CA ALA A 96 -6.52 11.05 0.24
C ALA A 96 -7.59 9.96 0.36
N ARG A 97 -8.87 10.36 0.39
CA ARG A 97 -10.00 9.42 0.39
C ARG A 97 -10.01 8.53 -0.85
N GLN A 98 -9.77 9.10 -2.03
CA GLN A 98 -9.74 8.35 -3.30
C GLN A 98 -8.55 7.39 -3.41
N ALA A 99 -7.41 7.71 -2.79
CA ALA A 99 -6.21 6.87 -2.76
C ALA A 99 -6.13 5.97 -1.52
N CYS A 100 -7.20 5.92 -0.71
CA CYS A 100 -7.26 5.21 0.57
C CYS A 100 -6.10 5.55 1.51
N CYS A 101 -5.62 6.79 1.48
CA CYS A 101 -4.48 7.27 2.27
C CYS A 101 -4.87 8.36 3.26
N SER A 102 -3.95 8.71 4.17
CA SER A 102 -4.17 9.84 5.08
C SER A 102 -3.80 11.15 4.39
N ALA A 103 -4.47 12.25 4.77
CA ALA A 103 -4.10 13.57 4.28
C ALA A 103 -2.64 13.93 4.66
N ALA A 104 -2.15 13.46 5.80
CA ALA A 104 -0.76 13.61 6.21
C ALA A 104 0.22 12.89 5.28
N GLU A 105 -0.12 11.69 4.78
CA GLU A 105 0.69 10.98 3.79
C GLU A 105 0.78 11.76 2.47
N VAL A 106 -0.33 12.33 1.99
CA VAL A 106 -0.33 13.20 0.81
C VAL A 106 0.58 14.41 1.03
N VAL A 107 0.45 15.07 2.19
CA VAL A 107 1.29 16.22 2.56
C VAL A 107 2.77 15.85 2.58
N ARG A 108 3.15 14.71 3.15
CA ARG A 108 4.53 14.23 3.14
C ARG A 108 5.03 13.97 1.72
N LEU A 109 4.25 13.31 0.87
CA LEU A 109 4.62 13.09 -0.53
C LEU A 109 4.81 14.40 -1.30
N ILE A 110 4.07 15.46 -0.96
CA ILE A 110 4.29 16.80 -1.54
C ILE A 110 5.60 17.40 -1.02
N LEU A 111 5.84 17.35 0.29
CA LEU A 111 7.05 17.92 0.90
C LEU A 111 8.32 17.20 0.48
N ASP A 112 8.23 15.90 0.19
CA ASP A 112 9.30 15.05 -0.34
C ASP A 112 9.46 15.18 -1.88
N ASP A 113 8.69 16.07 -2.53
CA ASP A 113 8.67 16.29 -3.99
C ASP A 113 8.40 15.00 -4.81
N ARG A 114 7.63 14.07 -4.25
CA ARG A 114 7.30 12.78 -4.89
C ARG A 114 6.02 12.82 -5.72
N ILE A 115 5.19 13.85 -5.53
CA ILE A 115 3.96 14.07 -6.30
C ILE A 115 3.81 15.56 -6.63
N GLU A 116 3.23 15.85 -7.79
CA GLU A 116 2.97 17.22 -8.20
C GLU A 116 1.77 17.78 -7.43
N VAL A 117 1.92 19.04 -7.01
CA VAL A 117 0.85 19.81 -6.38
C VAL A 117 0.53 21.04 -7.22
N MET A 118 -0.77 21.36 -7.28
CA MET A 118 -1.32 22.49 -7.98
C MET A 118 -2.05 23.39 -7.00
N ARG A 119 -1.98 24.71 -7.21
CA ARG A 119 -2.72 25.69 -6.43
C ARG A 119 -3.78 26.34 -7.30
N LEU A 120 -5.05 26.14 -6.95
CA LEU A 120 -6.16 26.79 -7.61
C LEU A 120 -6.23 28.27 -7.21
N ARG A 121 -6.23 29.19 -8.17
CA ARG A 121 -6.19 30.65 -7.90
C ARG A 121 -7.47 31.18 -7.25
N SER A 122 -8.62 30.57 -7.53
CA SER A 122 -9.92 30.99 -7.02
C SER A 122 -10.19 30.55 -5.58
N VAL A 123 -9.39 29.65 -5.03
CA VAL A 123 -9.58 29.07 -3.70
C VAL A 123 -8.41 29.46 -2.80
N ARG A 124 -8.67 29.64 -1.50
CA ARG A 124 -7.64 30.01 -0.50
C ARG A 124 -7.28 28.82 0.39
N GLY A 125 -6.17 28.97 1.11
CA GLY A 125 -5.77 28.03 2.17
C GLY A 125 -5.44 26.62 1.67
N TYR A 126 -5.62 25.64 2.56
CA TYR A 126 -5.28 24.24 2.36
C TYR A 126 -6.10 23.57 1.23
N MET A 127 -7.37 23.96 1.06
CA MET A 127 -8.24 23.41 -0.01
C MET A 127 -7.87 23.88 -1.41
N ALA A 128 -7.09 24.96 -1.52
CA ALA A 128 -6.60 25.42 -2.81
C ALA A 128 -5.61 24.42 -3.42
N LEU A 129 -4.99 23.57 -2.60
CA LEU A 129 -3.98 22.61 -3.01
C LEU A 129 -4.65 21.34 -3.54
N HIS A 130 -4.32 21.02 -4.79
CA HIS A 130 -4.83 19.86 -5.50
C HIS A 130 -3.66 19.00 -5.98
N VAL A 131 -3.87 17.69 -5.97
CA VAL A 131 -2.91 16.70 -6.48
C VAL A 131 -3.56 15.85 -7.56
N ASN A 132 -2.74 15.30 -8.46
CA ASN A 132 -3.22 14.31 -9.42
C ASN A 132 -3.47 12.98 -8.71
N VAL A 133 -4.72 12.51 -8.70
CA VAL A 133 -5.09 11.29 -7.97
C VAL A 133 -4.39 10.05 -8.52
N ARG A 134 -4.10 10.00 -9.83
CA ARG A 134 -3.39 8.86 -10.44
C ARG A 134 -1.93 8.83 -9.99
N GLN A 135 -1.25 9.97 -10.05
CA GLN A 135 0.14 10.08 -9.57
C GLN A 135 0.24 9.75 -8.08
N LEU A 136 -0.73 10.21 -7.28
CA LEU A 136 -0.83 9.87 -5.87
C LEU A 136 -1.00 8.36 -5.66
N LEU A 137 -1.89 7.70 -6.41
CA LEU A 137 -2.05 6.25 -6.36
C LEU A 137 -0.73 5.54 -6.67
N ASP A 138 -0.01 5.94 -7.70
CA ASP A 138 1.25 5.32 -8.08
C ASP A 138 2.34 5.54 -7.01
N ALA A 139 2.42 6.74 -6.42
CA ALA A 139 3.35 7.04 -5.34
C ALA A 139 3.03 6.28 -4.04
N VAL A 140 1.74 6.12 -3.72
CA VAL A 140 1.26 5.40 -2.53
C VAL A 140 1.40 3.88 -2.67
N ARG A 141 1.17 3.33 -3.87
CA ARG A 141 1.27 1.90 -4.14
C ARG A 141 2.69 1.36 -3.95
N GLY A 142 3.70 2.23 -4.07
CA GLY A 142 5.10 1.81 -4.08
C GLY A 142 5.42 0.95 -5.31
N PRO A 143 6.67 0.50 -5.48
CA PRO A 143 7.00 -0.40 -6.58
C PRO A 143 6.19 -1.69 -6.42
N GLU A 144 5.38 -2.04 -7.45
CA GLU A 144 4.72 -3.34 -7.56
C GLU A 144 5.80 -4.42 -7.43
N THR A 145 5.92 -4.98 -6.25
CA THR A 145 6.84 -6.07 -6.02
C THR A 145 5.99 -7.10 -5.32
N GLY A 146 5.93 -8.28 -5.91
CA GLY A 146 5.37 -9.48 -5.31
C GLY A 146 4.06 -9.97 -5.91
N LEU A 147 3.92 -11.29 -5.98
CA LEU A 147 2.67 -11.95 -6.34
C LEU A 147 1.87 -12.31 -5.09
N SER A 148 0.56 -12.07 -5.14
CA SER A 148 -0.36 -12.60 -4.14
C SER A 148 -0.43 -14.13 -4.21
N VAL A 149 -0.81 -14.76 -3.10
CA VAL A 149 -1.01 -16.22 -3.00
C VAL A 149 -1.82 -16.78 -4.18
N ARG A 150 -2.96 -16.16 -4.50
CA ARG A 150 -3.85 -16.60 -5.57
C ARG A 150 -3.22 -16.47 -6.96
N ARG A 151 -2.50 -15.37 -7.23
CA ARG A 151 -1.82 -15.17 -8.51
C ARG A 151 -0.65 -16.15 -8.65
N LEU A 152 0.08 -16.37 -7.56
CA LEU A 152 1.17 -17.33 -7.51
C LEU A 152 0.68 -18.78 -7.70
N ALA A 153 -0.42 -19.18 -7.07
CA ALA A 153 -0.98 -20.52 -7.20
C ALA A 153 -1.35 -20.84 -8.66
N ARG A 154 -1.99 -19.90 -9.36
CA ARG A 154 -2.30 -20.03 -10.79
C ARG A 154 -1.04 -20.19 -11.64
N LEU A 155 -0.01 -19.40 -11.33
CA LEU A 155 1.25 -19.41 -12.05
C LEU A 155 2.01 -20.74 -11.88
N MET A 156 2.14 -21.20 -10.64
CA MET A 156 2.73 -22.49 -10.27
C MET A 156 1.83 -23.70 -10.63
N ARG A 157 0.62 -23.45 -11.14
CA ARG A 157 -0.41 -24.46 -11.47
C ARG A 157 -0.69 -25.39 -10.27
N THR A 158 -0.85 -24.79 -9.11
CA THR A 158 -1.20 -25.45 -7.86
C THR A 158 -2.40 -24.77 -7.22
N SER A 159 -2.78 -25.19 -6.01
CA SER A 159 -3.84 -24.57 -5.22
C SER A 159 -3.31 -23.52 -4.25
N ASP A 160 -4.16 -22.56 -3.90
CA ASP A 160 -3.87 -21.52 -2.90
C ASP A 160 -3.39 -22.15 -1.58
N ARG A 161 -4.01 -23.25 -1.14
CA ARG A 161 -3.64 -24.02 0.06
C ARG A 161 -2.20 -24.55 0.04
N VAL A 162 -1.68 -24.92 -1.13
CA VAL A 162 -0.29 -25.40 -1.27
C VAL A 162 0.67 -24.23 -1.16
N VAL A 163 0.35 -23.09 -1.77
CA VAL A 163 1.18 -21.88 -1.67
C VAL A 163 1.20 -21.36 -0.23
N GLU A 164 0.04 -21.29 0.43
CA GLU A 164 -0.04 -20.94 1.85
C GLU A 164 0.79 -21.89 2.72
N ALA A 165 0.76 -23.20 2.44
CA ALA A 165 1.56 -24.15 3.17
C ALA A 165 3.07 -23.96 2.93
N LEU A 166 3.50 -23.69 1.68
CA LEU A 166 4.90 -23.38 1.37
C LEU A 166 5.39 -22.14 2.13
N ILE A 167 4.56 -21.09 2.21
CA ILE A 167 4.87 -19.88 2.97
C ILE A 167 4.90 -20.17 4.48
N LYS A 168 3.85 -20.83 5.00
CA LYS A 168 3.71 -21.16 6.43
C LYS A 168 4.87 -22.00 6.94
N HIS A 169 5.36 -22.94 6.14
CA HIS A 169 6.50 -23.80 6.47
C HIS A 169 7.87 -23.22 6.03
N LYS A 170 7.92 -21.94 5.64
CA LYS A 170 9.14 -21.21 5.26
C LYS A 170 9.92 -21.84 4.09
N HIS A 171 9.22 -22.56 3.21
CA HIS A 171 9.80 -23.05 1.95
C HIS A 171 9.76 -22.00 0.84
N LEU A 172 9.05 -20.90 1.07
CA LEU A 172 8.95 -19.77 0.17
C LEU A 172 8.97 -18.49 1.00
N ALA A 173 9.96 -17.62 0.80
CA ALA A 173 10.02 -16.35 1.52
C ALA A 173 8.87 -15.42 1.10
N SER A 174 8.18 -14.83 2.08
CA SER A 174 7.09 -13.89 1.85
C SER A 174 7.26 -12.64 2.71
N TYR A 175 6.60 -11.55 2.31
CA TYR A 175 6.48 -10.34 3.11
C TYR A 175 5.05 -9.81 3.07
N THR A 176 4.72 -8.99 4.05
CA THR A 176 3.41 -8.34 4.13
C THR A 176 3.52 -6.93 3.56
N ALA A 177 2.62 -6.59 2.65
CA ALA A 177 2.49 -5.26 2.08
C ALA A 177 1.01 -4.84 2.05
N PRO A 178 0.69 -3.54 2.11
CA PRO A 178 -0.67 -3.06 1.99
C PRO A 178 -1.19 -3.32 0.58
N ASN A 179 -2.42 -3.83 0.46
CA ASN A 179 -3.06 -4.03 -0.82
C ASN A 179 -3.24 -2.67 -1.56
N PRO A 180 -2.88 -2.57 -2.85
CA PRO A 180 -2.89 -1.31 -3.59
C PRO A 180 -4.28 -0.70 -3.81
N MET A 181 -5.35 -1.46 -3.55
CA MET A 181 -6.74 -1.04 -3.74
C MET A 181 -7.45 -0.68 -2.44
N ASN A 182 -7.22 -1.42 -1.36
CA ASN A 182 -7.95 -1.23 -0.09
C ASN A 182 -7.04 -1.16 1.16
N ARG A 183 -5.71 -1.22 0.97
CA ARG A 183 -4.68 -1.21 2.02
C ARG A 183 -4.79 -2.28 3.10
N CYS A 184 -5.66 -3.28 2.95
CA CYS A 184 -5.66 -4.42 3.84
C CYS A 184 -4.29 -5.12 3.73
N PRO A 185 -3.67 -5.55 4.85
CA PRO A 185 -2.43 -6.31 4.82
C PRO A 185 -2.58 -7.55 3.94
N GLN A 186 -1.67 -7.70 2.98
CA GLN A 186 -1.65 -8.85 2.08
C GLN A 186 -0.25 -9.48 2.08
N VAL A 187 -0.22 -10.82 2.10
CA VAL A 187 1.01 -11.59 1.96
C VAL A 187 1.39 -11.68 0.48
N LEU A 188 2.62 -11.27 0.17
CA LEU A 188 3.21 -11.27 -1.16
C LEU A 188 4.52 -12.06 -1.20
N VAL A 189 4.87 -12.56 -2.39
CA VAL A 189 6.11 -13.30 -2.65
C VAL A 189 6.83 -12.64 -3.81
N SER A 190 8.11 -12.30 -3.65
CA SER A 190 8.87 -11.60 -4.69
C SER A 190 9.08 -12.47 -5.94
N PRO A 191 9.11 -11.88 -7.16
CA PRO A 191 9.42 -12.62 -8.39
C PRO A 191 10.76 -13.36 -8.32
N ALA A 192 11.77 -12.73 -7.72
CA ALA A 192 13.10 -13.33 -7.55
C ALA A 192 13.06 -14.60 -6.69
N GLU A 193 12.25 -14.60 -5.62
CA GLU A 193 12.08 -15.78 -4.78
C GLU A 193 11.37 -16.91 -5.52
N ILE A 194 10.36 -16.57 -6.33
CA ILE A 194 9.64 -17.57 -7.11
C ILE A 194 10.55 -18.18 -8.18
N ALA A 195 11.36 -17.36 -8.86
CA ALA A 195 12.35 -17.84 -9.82
C ALA A 195 13.38 -18.79 -9.17
N LYS A 196 13.87 -18.47 -7.96
CA LYS A 196 14.75 -19.37 -7.19
C LYS A 196 14.06 -20.69 -6.85
N PHE A 197 12.79 -20.63 -6.43
CA PHE A 197 12.00 -21.81 -6.10
C PHE A 197 11.79 -22.69 -7.34
N GLU A 198 11.36 -22.12 -8.46
CA GLU A 198 11.12 -22.86 -9.71
C GLU A 198 12.41 -23.40 -10.34
N ALA A 199 13.55 -22.74 -10.15
CA ALA A 199 14.85 -23.25 -10.58
C ALA A 199 15.29 -24.47 -9.75
N SER A 200 14.92 -24.52 -8.47
CA SER A 200 15.35 -25.57 -7.55
C SER A 200 14.39 -26.78 -7.52
N PHE A 201 13.09 -26.53 -7.67
CA PHE A 201 12.05 -27.52 -7.43
C PHE A 201 11.09 -27.68 -8.62
N VAL A 202 10.51 -28.87 -8.74
CA VAL A 202 9.46 -29.20 -9.69
C VAL A 202 8.35 -29.98 -8.99
N SER A 203 7.09 -29.65 -9.26
CA SER A 203 5.96 -30.41 -8.73
C SER A 203 5.75 -31.72 -9.49
N LEU A 204 5.28 -32.77 -8.79
CA LEU A 204 4.91 -34.05 -9.40
C LEU A 204 3.98 -33.86 -10.61
N HIS A 205 3.00 -32.95 -10.49
CA HIS A 205 2.02 -32.72 -11.55
C HIS A 205 2.65 -32.08 -12.79
N SER A 206 3.57 -31.12 -12.61
CA SER A 206 4.29 -30.50 -13.72
C SER A 206 5.17 -31.52 -14.44
N LEU A 207 5.84 -32.37 -13.68
CA LEU A 207 6.73 -33.40 -14.19
C LEU A 207 5.94 -34.51 -14.93
N ALA A 208 4.83 -34.99 -14.35
CA ALA A 208 3.94 -35.95 -14.99
C ALA A 208 3.36 -35.41 -16.32
N LYS A 209 2.94 -34.14 -16.33
CA LYS A 209 2.40 -33.49 -17.54
C LYS A 209 3.42 -33.39 -18.67
N GLN A 210 4.67 -33.04 -18.35
CA GLN A 210 5.73 -32.95 -19.36
C GLN A 210 6.07 -34.32 -19.95
N LEU A 211 6.18 -35.35 -19.11
CA LEU A 211 6.49 -36.72 -19.53
C LEU A 211 5.25 -37.44 -20.11
N LYS A 212 4.12 -36.74 -20.26
CA LYS A 212 2.84 -37.28 -20.74
C LYS A 212 2.43 -38.55 -19.98
N ARG A 213 2.68 -38.58 -18.67
CA ARG A 213 2.29 -39.67 -17.76
C ARG A 213 1.12 -39.25 -16.87
N SER A 214 0.37 -40.24 -16.40
CA SER A 214 -0.59 -39.98 -15.32
C SER A 214 0.16 -39.66 -14.02
N PRO A 215 -0.36 -38.75 -13.16
CA PRO A 215 0.30 -38.41 -11.90
C PRO A 215 0.52 -39.61 -10.97
N GLY A 216 -0.40 -40.58 -10.97
CA GLY A 216 -0.28 -41.81 -10.18
C GLY A 216 0.87 -42.71 -10.67
N ARG A 217 0.99 -42.90 -11.99
CA ARG A 217 2.10 -43.67 -12.58
C ARG A 217 3.44 -42.98 -12.32
N MET A 218 3.51 -41.67 -12.53
CA MET A 218 4.72 -40.90 -12.25
C MET A 218 5.16 -41.01 -10.80
N ARG A 219 4.19 -41.00 -9.86
CA ARG A 219 4.47 -41.21 -8.45
C ARG A 219 5.08 -42.59 -8.18
N ALA A 220 4.48 -43.64 -8.73
CA ALA A 220 4.98 -45.01 -8.57
C ALA A 220 6.40 -45.17 -9.13
N GLU A 221 6.67 -44.57 -10.30
CA GLU A 221 8.02 -44.56 -10.91
C GLU A 221 9.05 -43.84 -10.01
N LEU A 222 8.71 -42.69 -9.44
CA LEU A 222 9.60 -41.96 -8.51
C LEU A 222 9.79 -42.71 -7.19
N GLU A 223 8.76 -43.36 -6.64
CA GLU A 223 8.85 -44.17 -5.43
C GLU A 223 9.70 -45.44 -5.67
N ALA A 224 9.55 -46.11 -6.82
CA ALA A 224 10.38 -47.25 -7.23
C ALA A 224 11.86 -46.84 -7.40
N ALA A 225 12.12 -45.64 -7.90
CA ALA A 225 13.45 -45.03 -7.95
C ALA A 225 13.96 -44.52 -6.57
N LYS A 226 13.22 -44.79 -5.48
CA LYS A 226 13.52 -44.36 -4.10
C LYS A 226 13.71 -42.84 -3.95
N MET A 227 13.12 -42.05 -4.85
CA MET A 227 13.22 -40.58 -4.80
C MET A 227 12.28 -40.00 -3.75
N LYS A 228 12.87 -39.34 -2.75
CA LYS A 228 12.12 -38.66 -1.69
C LYS A 228 11.68 -37.25 -2.15
N PRO A 229 10.44 -36.83 -1.84
CA PRO A 229 10.01 -35.45 -2.01
C PRO A 229 10.91 -34.48 -1.23
N ALA A 230 11.12 -33.29 -1.78
CA ALA A 230 11.92 -32.23 -1.16
C ALA A 230 11.27 -31.65 0.11
N PHE A 231 9.95 -31.70 0.20
CA PHE A 231 9.17 -31.22 1.34
C PHE A 231 8.24 -32.32 1.83
N ASN A 232 7.84 -32.27 3.10
CA ASN A 232 6.89 -33.21 3.65
C ASN A 232 5.51 -33.04 2.96
N PRO A 233 5.01 -34.08 2.24
CA PRO A 233 3.73 -33.98 1.53
C PRO A 233 2.53 -33.76 2.45
N ALA A 234 2.61 -34.19 3.72
CA ALA A 234 1.56 -33.95 4.70
C ALA A 234 1.45 -32.47 5.11
N GLN A 235 2.59 -31.76 5.10
CA GLN A 235 2.65 -30.34 5.42
C GLN A 235 2.26 -29.47 4.22
N VAL A 236 2.87 -29.74 3.05
CA VAL A 236 2.71 -28.90 1.85
C VAL A 236 1.47 -29.28 1.02
N ARG A 237 0.86 -30.44 1.30
CA ARG A 237 -0.29 -31.00 0.54
C ARG A 237 -0.01 -31.24 -0.95
N ALA A 238 1.26 -31.22 -1.33
CA ALA A 238 1.74 -31.49 -2.67
C ALA A 238 3.15 -32.11 -2.61
N ARG A 239 3.53 -32.83 -3.67
CA ARG A 239 4.87 -33.40 -3.81
C ARG A 239 5.71 -32.53 -4.74
N PHE A 240 6.80 -32.00 -4.19
CA PHE A 240 7.85 -31.31 -4.93
C PHE A 240 9.12 -32.14 -4.87
N TYR A 241 9.90 -32.11 -5.95
CA TYR A 241 11.17 -32.80 -6.07
C TYR A 241 12.25 -31.79 -6.45
N ARG A 242 13.49 -32.01 -5.97
CA ARG A 242 14.63 -31.20 -6.40
C ARG A 242 14.94 -31.52 -7.86
N ARG A 243 15.04 -30.50 -8.69
CA ARG A 243 15.33 -30.67 -10.12
C ARG A 243 16.67 -31.36 -10.36
N ALA A 244 17.70 -31.01 -9.59
CA ALA A 244 19.00 -31.66 -9.65
C ALA A 244 18.90 -33.19 -9.45
N ALA A 245 18.05 -33.66 -8.53
CA ALA A 245 17.85 -35.09 -8.30
C ALA A 245 17.13 -35.77 -9.49
N ILE A 246 16.15 -35.09 -10.11
CA ILE A 246 15.45 -35.59 -11.30
C ILE A 246 16.40 -35.68 -12.50
N THR A 247 17.22 -34.63 -12.72
CA THR A 247 18.21 -34.63 -13.81
C THR A 247 19.27 -35.70 -13.61
N ALA A 248 19.75 -35.89 -12.37
CA ALA A 248 20.70 -36.96 -12.05
C ALA A 248 20.13 -38.36 -12.28
N ALA A 249 18.81 -38.53 -12.17
CA ALA A 249 18.11 -39.76 -12.51
C ALA A 249 17.84 -39.94 -14.02
N GLY A 250 18.40 -39.06 -14.87
CA GLY A 250 18.28 -39.13 -16.34
C GLY A 250 16.93 -38.63 -16.88
N LEU A 251 16.08 -38.02 -16.05
CA LEU A 251 14.78 -37.50 -16.47
C LEU A 251 14.90 -36.02 -16.87
N SER A 252 14.36 -35.65 -18.02
CA SER A 252 14.31 -34.24 -18.43
C SER A 252 13.39 -33.46 -17.47
N THR A 253 13.88 -32.38 -16.88
CA THR A 253 13.04 -31.48 -16.08
C THR A 253 12.41 -30.39 -16.96
N PRO A 254 11.28 -29.78 -16.57
CA PRO A 254 10.64 -28.76 -17.41
C PRO A 254 11.48 -27.50 -17.39
N THR A 255 11.84 -26.93 -18.54
CA THR A 255 12.56 -25.64 -18.55
C THR A 255 11.84 -24.65 -17.66
N SER A 256 12.59 -24.05 -16.71
CA SER A 256 12.12 -22.95 -15.88
C SER A 256 11.44 -21.92 -16.80
N ARG A 257 10.18 -21.58 -16.51
CA ARG A 257 9.48 -20.56 -17.29
C ARG A 257 10.12 -19.23 -16.93
N GLN A 258 11.04 -18.75 -17.76
CA GLN A 258 11.47 -17.35 -17.75
C GLN A 258 10.29 -16.49 -18.22
N LEU A 259 9.34 -16.23 -17.31
CA LEU A 259 8.20 -15.34 -17.52
C LEU A 259 8.09 -14.47 -16.26
N TRP A 260 9.12 -13.67 -15.99
CA TRP A 260 9.21 -12.87 -14.77
C TRP A 260 9.52 -11.39 -15.02
N LEU A 261 9.05 -10.83 -16.14
CA LEU A 261 8.93 -9.38 -16.34
C LEU A 261 7.70 -9.11 -17.22
N PRO A 262 6.84 -8.13 -16.90
CA PRO A 262 6.06 -7.44 -17.92
C PRO A 262 6.97 -6.61 -18.83
#